data_AF-A0A947JG05-F1
#
_entry.id   AF-A0A947JG05-F1
#
_cell.length_a   1.000
_cell.length_b   1.000
_cell.length_c   1.000
_cell.angle_alpha   90.00
_cell.angle_beta   90.00
_cell.angle_gamma   90.00
#
_symmetry.space_group_name_H-M   'P 1'
#
loop_
_entity.id
_entity.type
_entity.pdbx_description
1 polymer ?
#
loop_
_entity_poly.entity_id
_entity_poly.type
_entity_poly.pdbx_seq_one_letter_code
_entity_poly.pdbx_strand_id
1 'polypeptide(L)'
;MAKNTPEKAWWQPAVTIFGEVTGWIVVPIVLALFSGRYLDEKKGTEPWYFLSLTGVAFIISCVGITIIATKYIKQIEKENKKKLNQKPINEQRDRNNRNSE
;
A
#
# COMPACT_ATOMS: atom_id res chain seq x y z
N MET A 1 -8.25 -20.91 29.01
CA MET A 1 -7.42 -21.14 27.82
C MET A 1 -7.06 -19.78 27.24
N ALA A 2 -5.82 -19.31 27.43
CA ALA A 2 -5.38 -18.03 26.86
C ALA A 2 -5.20 -18.19 25.35
N LYS A 3 -5.93 -17.41 24.55
CA LYS A 3 -5.82 -17.40 23.09
C LYS A 3 -4.52 -16.69 22.72
N ASN A 4 -3.45 -17.44 22.47
CA ASN A 4 -2.21 -16.91 21.90
C ASN A 4 -2.53 -16.39 20.50
N THR A 5 -2.74 -15.08 20.37
CA THR A 5 -2.84 -14.43 19.07
C THR A 5 -1.47 -14.55 18.40
N PRO A 6 -1.35 -15.18 17.22
CA PRO A 6 -0.05 -15.31 16.57
C PRO A 6 0.52 -13.92 16.33
N GLU A 7 1.76 -13.72 16.77
CA GLU A 7 2.50 -12.47 16.57
C GLU A 7 2.52 -12.17 15.06
N LYS A 8 2.13 -10.95 14.68
CA LYS A 8 2.11 -10.53 13.28
C LYS A 8 3.53 -10.66 12.71
N ALA A 9 3.70 -11.49 11.68
CA ALA A 9 5.01 -11.75 11.12
C ALA A 9 5.62 -10.46 10.55
N TRP A 10 6.90 -10.21 10.84
CA TRP A 10 7.62 -8.98 10.48
C TRP A 10 7.68 -8.71 8.96
N TRP A 11 7.57 -9.76 8.14
CA TRP A 11 7.56 -9.69 6.68
C TRP A 11 6.19 -9.40 6.08
N GLN A 12 5.11 -9.66 6.83
CA GLN A 12 3.73 -9.56 6.33
C GLN A 12 3.41 -8.16 5.78
N PRO A 13 3.76 -7.03 6.47
CA PRO A 13 3.50 -5.70 5.96
C PRO A 13 4.19 -5.42 4.61
N ALA A 14 5.44 -5.88 4.46
CA ALA A 14 6.19 -5.67 3.23
C ALA A 14 5.55 -6.41 2.04
N VAL A 15 5.13 -7.66 2.25
CA VAL A 15 4.45 -8.45 1.22
C VAL A 15 3.08 -7.85 0.88
N THR A 16 2.34 -7.33 1.86
CA THR A 16 1.06 -6.66 1.62
C THR A 16 1.24 -5.40 0.77
N ILE A 17 2.20 -4.53 1.10
CA ILE A 17 2.49 -3.32 0.30
C ILE A 17 2.87 -3.70 -1.13
N PHE A 18 3.76 -4.67 -1.27
CA PHE A 18 4.22 -5.12 -2.59
C PHE A 18 3.06 -5.64 -3.44
N GLY A 19 2.19 -6.48 -2.86
CA GLY A 19 1.01 -7.00 -3.53
C GLY A 19 0.03 -5.90 -3.96
N GLU A 20 -0.24 -4.92 -3.09
CA GLU A 20 -1.11 -3.79 -3.43
C GLU A 20 -0.51 -2.94 -4.58
N VAL A 21 0.78 -2.62 -4.51
CA VAL A 21 1.46 -1.81 -5.55
C VAL A 21 1.52 -2.55 -6.88
N THR A 22 1.94 -3.82 -6.88
CA THR A 22 2.01 -4.63 -8.11
C THR A 22 0.63 -4.88 -8.70
N GLY A 23 -0.39 -5.11 -7.86
CA GLY A 23 -1.77 -5.23 -8.29
C GLY A 23 -2.27 -3.98 -9.02
N TRP A 24 -1.99 -2.79 -8.47
CA TRP A 24 -2.36 -1.51 -9.11
C TRP A 24 -1.60 -1.20 -10.41
N ILE A 25 -0.47 -1.85 -10.67
CA ILE A 25 0.26 -1.73 -11.95
C ILE A 25 -0.32 -2.71 -12.97
N VAL A 26 -0.44 -3.99 -12.59
CA VAL A 26 -0.83 -5.07 -13.53
C VAL A 26 -2.27 -4.90 -14.00
N VAL A 27 -3.20 -4.55 -13.10
CA VAL A 27 -4.63 -4.43 -13.43
C VAL A 27 -4.89 -3.44 -14.57
N PRO A 28 -4.50 -2.15 -14.48
CA PRO A 28 -4.79 -1.19 -15.54
C PRO A 28 -4.03 -1.48 -16.84
N ILE A 29 -2.81 -2.02 -16.77
CA ILE A 29 -2.04 -2.40 -17.98
C ILE A 29 -2.73 -3.53 -18.73
N VAL A 30 -3.13 -4.60 -18.03
CA VAL A 30 -3.84 -5.72 -18.63
C VAL A 30 -5.20 -5.27 -19.17
N LEU A 31 -5.94 -4.47 -18.41
CA LEU A 31 -7.22 -3.92 -18.87
C LEU A 31 -7.06 -3.10 -20.16
N ALA A 32 -6.01 -2.28 -20.25
CA ALA A 32 -5.70 -1.48 -21.43
C ALA A 32 -5.30 -2.34 -22.64
N LEU A 33 -4.52 -3.40 -22.43
CA LEU A 33 -4.12 -4.32 -23.51
C LEU A 33 -5.34 -5.00 -24.14
N PHE A 34 -6.22 -5.57 -23.32
CA PHE A 34 -7.40 -6.27 -23.82
C PHE A 34 -8.42 -5.31 -24.44
N SER A 35 -8.71 -4.20 -23.74
CA SER A 35 -9.72 -3.23 -24.21
C SER A 35 -9.24 -2.43 -25.40
N GLY A 36 -7.95 -2.07 -25.45
CA GLY A 36 -7.35 -1.28 -26.53
C GLY A 36 -7.30 -2.06 -27.84
N ARG A 37 -6.83 -3.31 -27.80
CA ARG A 37 -6.80 -4.18 -28.99
C ARG A 37 -8.20 -4.46 -29.53
N TYR A 38 -9.16 -4.73 -28.65
CA TYR A 38 -10.55 -4.95 -29.07
C TYR A 38 -11.16 -3.72 -29.76
N LEU A 39 -10.83 -2.51 -29.29
CA LEU A 39 -11.32 -1.28 -29.89
C LEU A 39 -10.66 -0.98 -31.24
N ASP A 40 -9.35 -1.22 -31.35
CA ASP A 40 -8.60 -1.06 -32.60
C ASP A 40 -9.08 -2.06 -33.68
N GLU A 41 -9.28 -3.33 -33.34
CA GLU A 41 -9.79 -4.36 -34.26
C GLU A 41 -11.20 -4.04 -34.79
N LYS A 42 -12.08 -3.49 -33.94
CA LYS A 42 -13.43 -3.11 -34.35
C LYS A 42 -13.45 -1.89 -35.28
N LYS A 43 -12.48 -0.99 -35.16
CA LYS A 43 -12.42 0.29 -35.90
C LYS A 43 -11.56 0.20 -37.16
N GLY A 44 -10.77 -0.88 -37.34
CA GLY A 44 -9.84 -1.03 -38.46
C GLY A 44 -8.74 0.04 -38.48
N THR A 45 -8.52 0.70 -37.34
CA THR A 45 -7.56 1.79 -37.18
C THR A 45 -6.21 1.24 -36.76
N GLU A 46 -5.13 1.91 -37.18
CA GLU A 46 -3.80 1.76 -36.56
C GLU A 46 -3.91 1.90 -35.03
N PRO A 47 -2.94 1.35 -34.24
CA PRO A 47 -3.07 1.11 -32.80
C PRO A 47 -3.01 2.37 -31.91
N TRP A 48 -3.74 3.41 -32.30
CA TRP A 48 -3.86 4.69 -31.62
C TRP A 48 -4.74 4.57 -30.38
N TYR A 49 -5.79 3.75 -30.39
CA TYR A 49 -6.61 3.55 -29.18
C TYR A 49 -5.85 2.72 -28.15
N PHE A 50 -5.12 1.69 -28.57
CA PHE A 50 -4.21 0.98 -27.69
C PHE A 50 -3.18 1.92 -27.04
N LEU A 51 -2.54 2.79 -27.82
CA LEU A 51 -1.53 3.72 -27.31
C LEU A 51 -2.12 4.72 -26.31
N SER A 52 -3.27 5.32 -26.65
CA SER A 52 -3.98 6.25 -25.77
C SER A 52 -4.42 5.58 -24.47
N LEU A 53 -5.00 4.38 -24.56
CA LEU A 53 -5.49 3.65 -23.40
C LEU A 53 -4.35 3.18 -22.49
N THR A 54 -3.22 2.78 -23.07
CA THR A 54 -2.00 2.45 -22.33
C THR A 54 -1.46 3.68 -21.60
N GLY A 55 -1.45 4.85 -22.26
CA GLY A 55 -1.07 6.11 -21.63
C GLY A 55 -1.96 6.48 -20.44
N VAL A 56 -3.28 6.35 -20.59
CA VAL A 56 -4.24 6.58 -19.49
C VAL A 56 -4.05 5.58 -18.35
N ALA A 57 -3.90 4.29 -18.67
CA ALA A 57 -3.64 3.24 -17.67
C ALA A 57 -2.34 3.47 -16.90
N PHE A 58 -1.30 3.96 -17.57
CA PHE A 58 -0.04 4.33 -16.93
C PHE A 58 -0.21 5.48 -15.93
N ILE A 59 -0.96 6.53 -16.31
CA ILE A 59 -1.25 7.65 -15.41
C ILE A 59 -2.04 7.18 -14.19
N ILE A 60 -3.08 6.36 -14.39
CA ILE A 60 -3.87 5.78 -13.30
C ILE A 60 -2.98 4.96 -12.36
N SER A 61 -2.05 4.18 -12.90
CA SER A 61 -1.09 3.41 -12.10
C SER A 61 -0.23 4.33 -11.24
N CYS A 62 0.37 5.37 -11.82
CA CYS A 62 1.20 6.34 -11.09
C CYS A 62 0.45 7.01 -9.94
N VAL A 63 -0.81 7.42 -10.18
CA VAL A 63 -1.66 8.03 -9.15
C VAL A 63 -1.99 7.02 -8.05
N GLY A 64 -2.42 5.81 -8.42
CA GLY A 64 -2.75 4.74 -7.47
C GLY A 64 -1.59 4.40 -6.54
N ILE A 65 -0.39 4.21 -7.10
CA ILE A 65 0.83 3.91 -6.34
C ILE A 65 1.15 5.06 -5.38
N THR A 66 1.07 6.32 -5.84
CA THR A 66 1.37 7.49 -5.01
C THR A 66 0.43 7.58 -3.81
N ILE A 67 -0.86 7.30 -4.00
CA ILE A 67 -1.85 7.30 -2.91
C ILE A 67 -1.53 6.20 -1.88
N ILE A 68 -1.19 4.99 -2.34
CA ILE A 68 -0.87 3.86 -1.45
C ILE A 68 0.42 4.13 -0.68
N ALA A 69 1.46 4.57 -1.39
CA ALA A 69 2.75 4.89 -0.79
C ALA A 69 2.62 5.99 0.28
N THR A 70 1.92 7.08 -0.02
CA THR A 70 1.71 8.17 0.94
C THR A 70 0.86 7.73 2.14
N LYS A 71 -0.13 6.85 1.93
CA LYS A 71 -0.91 6.25 3.01
C LYS A 71 -0.04 5.40 3.93
N TYR A 72 0.83 4.55 3.37
CA TYR A 72 1.74 3.71 4.14
C TYR A 72 2.77 4.51 4.93
N ILE A 73 3.40 5.52 4.31
CA ILE A 73 4.35 6.42 4.99
C ILE A 73 3.68 7.08 6.20
N LYS A 74 2.46 7.59 6.04
CA LYS A 74 1.69 8.21 7.13
C LYS A 74 1.33 7.22 8.24
N GLN A 75 1.05 5.96 7.91
CA GLN A 75 0.78 4.92 8.91
C GLN A 75 2.02 4.62 9.74
N ILE A 76 3.18 4.42 9.08
CA ILE A 76 4.46 4.16 9.75
C ILE A 76 4.85 5.34 10.64
N GLU A 77 4.67 6.58 10.19
CA GLU A 77 4.96 7.76 11.01
C GLU A 77 4.07 7.83 12.26
N LYS A 78 2.77 7.55 12.12
CA LYS A 78 1.82 7.52 13.25
C LYS A 78 2.17 6.43 14.25
N GLU A 79 2.51 5.23 13.77
CA GLU A 79 2.92 4.12 14.65
C GLU A 79 4.20 4.45 15.42
N ASN A 80 5.20 5.04 14.74
CA ASN A 80 6.44 5.47 15.40
C ASN A 80 6.20 6.58 16.43
N LYS A 81 5.41 7.61 16.12
CA LYS A 81 5.06 8.67 17.09
C LYS A 81 4.32 8.09 18.32
N LYS A 82 3.42 7.14 18.12
CA LYS A 82 2.69 6.48 19.22
C LYS A 82 3.63 5.69 20.13
N LYS A 83 4.61 4.97 19.56
CA LYS A 83 5.65 4.27 20.32
C LYS A 83 6.54 5.24 21.11
N LEU A 84 6.93 6.37 20.50
CA LEU A 84 7.71 7.41 21.17
C LEU A 84 6.98 8.04 22.36
N ASN A 85 5.67 8.27 22.24
CA ASN A 85 4.87 8.87 23.33
C ASN A 85 4.54 7.87 24.46
N GLN A 86 4.51 6.56 24.17
CA GLN A 86 4.30 5.53 25.20
C GLN A 86 5.55 5.25 26.04
N LYS A 87 6.75 5.34 25.45
CA LYS A 87 8.02 5.11 26.15
C LYS A 87 8.18 5.97 27.42
N PRO A 88 7.96 7.30 27.42
CA PRO A 88 8.10 8.13 28.62
C PRO A 88 7.01 7.87 29.67
N ILE A 89 5.78 7.54 29.26
CA ILE A 89 4.67 7.28 30.20
C ILE A 89 4.92 5.98 30.98
N ASN A 90 5.40 4.95 30.29
CA ASN A 90 5.67 3.65 30.90
C ASN A 90 6.91 3.75 31.81
N GLU A 91 7.97 4.43 31.36
CA GLU A 91 9.20 4.62 32.13
C GLU A 91 9.01 5.51 33.37
N GLN A 92 8.05 6.44 33.35
CA GLN A 92 7.63 7.21 34.53
C GLN A 92 6.77 6.37 35.48
N ARG A 93 5.83 5.57 34.96
CA ARG A 93 5.02 4.65 35.76
C ARG A 93 5.88 3.62 36.50
N ASP A 94 6.86 3.03 35.81
CA ASP A 94 7.77 2.02 36.37
C ASP A 94 8.76 2.62 37.39
N ARG A 95 9.04 3.92 37.30
CA ARG A 95 9.81 4.64 38.33
C ARG A 95 8.97 4.98 39.56
N ASN A 96 7.74 5.45 39.37
CA ASN A 96 6.85 5.73 40.50
C ASN A 96 6.55 4.46 41.31
N ASN A 97 6.32 3.33 40.64
CA ASN A 97 6.00 2.07 41.33
C ASN A 97 7.18 1.52 42.16
N ARG A 98 8.43 1.76 41.72
CA ARG A 98 9.64 1.37 42.46
C ARG A 98 9.94 2.24 43.69
N ASN A 99 9.46 3.47 43.70
CA ASN A 99 9.69 4.41 44.81
C ASN A 99 8.57 4.35 45.86
N SER A 100 7.54 3.53 45.63
CA SER A 100 6.38 3.34 46.51
C SER A 100 6.40 2.03 47.30
N GLU A 101 7.45 1.21 47.14
CA GLU A 101 7.78 0.02 47.95
C GLU A 101 8.85 0.36 48.99
#